data_AF-A0A849EG42-F1
#
_entry.id   AF-A0A849EG42-F1
#
_cell.length_a   1.000
_cell.length_b   1.000
_cell.length_c   1.000
_cell.angle_alpha   90.00
_cell.angle_beta   90.00
_cell.angle_gamma   90.00
#
_symmetry.space_group_name_H-M   'P 1'
#
loop_
_entity.id
_entity.type
_entity.pdbx_description
1 polymer ?
#
loop_
_entity_poly.entity_id
_entity_poly.type
_entity_poly.pdbx_seq_one_letter_code
_entity_poly.pdbx_strand_id
1 'polypeptide(L)'
;RISGVKVITRNGKPVLRVLGTSDANDFKDAVIRLGQGTEPKKWLEVNRKILKPVDAGVLIELPASVFKGARQWTIRLITRHKNGAEREARFSLKLG
;
A
#
# COMPACT_ATOMS: atom_id res chain seq x y z
N ARG A 1 -7.46 5.65 2.55
CA ARG A 1 -6.69 5.65 3.84
C ARG A 1 -6.03 4.29 4.05
N ILE A 2 -4.82 4.26 4.62
CA ILE A 2 -4.20 3.03 5.11
C ILE A 2 -4.48 2.91 6.61
N SER A 3 -5.02 1.79 7.07
CA SER A 3 -5.36 1.55 8.48
C SER A 3 -4.25 0.83 9.24
N GLY A 4 -3.42 0.07 8.54
CA GLY A 4 -2.26 -0.59 9.15
C GLY A 4 -1.66 -1.66 8.26
N VAL A 5 -0.74 -2.41 8.83
CA VAL A 5 -0.14 -3.59 8.20
C VAL A 5 -0.14 -4.76 9.16
N LYS A 6 -0.19 -5.98 8.62
CA LYS A 6 -0.01 -7.21 9.39
C LYS A 6 0.98 -8.11 8.65
N VAL A 7 1.90 -8.72 9.39
CA VAL A 7 2.73 -9.79 8.85
C VAL A 7 1.96 -11.09 9.03
N ILE A 8 1.79 -11.84 7.95
CA ILE A 8 1.21 -13.19 7.95
C ILE A 8 2.17 -14.15 7.28
N THR A 9 2.00 -15.44 7.55
CA THR A 9 2.71 -16.49 6.82
C THR A 9 1.81 -17.04 5.73
N ARG A 10 2.29 -17.07 4.49
CA ARG A 10 1.64 -17.77 3.38
C ARG A 10 2.66 -18.67 2.70
N ASN A 11 2.33 -19.95 2.57
CA ASN A 11 3.21 -20.96 1.97
C ASN A 11 4.62 -20.98 2.60
N GLY A 12 4.69 -20.87 3.94
CA GLY A 12 5.94 -20.82 4.69
C GLY A 12 6.76 -19.53 4.54
N LYS A 13 6.25 -18.51 3.84
CA LYS A 13 6.95 -17.23 3.61
C LYS A 13 6.23 -16.06 4.29
N PRO A 14 6.97 -15.13 4.91
CA PRO A 14 6.37 -13.92 5.47
C PRO A 14 5.87 -12.98 4.37
N VAL A 15 4.63 -12.54 4.53
CA VAL A 15 3.92 -11.64 3.63
C VAL A 15 3.36 -10.48 4.46
N LEU A 16 3.65 -9.26 4.03
CA LEU A 16 3.05 -8.06 4.58
C LEU A 16 1.70 -7.81 3.92
N ARG A 17 0.64 -7.88 4.72
CA ARG A 17 -0.72 -7.52 4.32
C ARG A 17 -0.99 -6.07 4.70
N VAL A 18 -1.26 -5.23 3.71
CA VAL A 18 -1.61 -3.82 3.90
C VAL A 18 -3.13 -3.71 3.99
N LEU A 19 -3.61 -3.08 5.06
CA LEU A 19 -5.03 -2.91 5.36
C LEU A 19 -5.45 -1.45 5.16
N GLY A 20 -6.68 -1.23 4.71
CA GLY A 20 -7.23 0.11 4.60
C GLY A 20 -8.51 0.19 3.79
N THR A 21 -8.85 1.42 3.44
CA THR A 21 -10.02 1.79 2.63
C THR A 21 -9.51 2.55 1.41
N SER A 22 -9.86 2.05 0.22
CA SER A 22 -9.74 2.78 -1.03
C SER A 22 -11.10 3.28 -1.53
N ASP A 23 -12.18 3.02 -0.78
CA ASP A 23 -13.50 3.54 -1.12
C ASP A 23 -13.47 5.07 -1.14
N ALA A 24 -13.75 5.56 -2.33
CA ALA A 24 -13.84 6.96 -2.64
C ALA A 24 -14.94 7.07 -3.69
N ASN A 25 -15.92 7.94 -3.45
CA ASN A 25 -16.99 8.21 -4.40
C ASN A 25 -16.40 8.44 -5.80
N ASP A 26 -16.97 7.82 -6.83
CA ASP A 26 -16.42 7.76 -8.19
C ASP A 26 -15.08 7.01 -8.33
N PHE A 27 -14.83 5.95 -7.55
CA PHE A 27 -13.62 5.12 -7.66
C PHE A 27 -13.37 4.64 -9.10
N LYS A 28 -12.15 4.86 -9.60
CA LYS A 28 -11.65 4.32 -10.87
C LYS A 28 -10.66 3.20 -10.63
N ASP A 29 -9.59 3.50 -9.91
CA ASP A 29 -8.58 2.52 -9.50
C ASP A 29 -7.75 3.06 -8.33
N ALA A 30 -6.93 2.19 -7.74
CA ALA A 30 -5.89 2.62 -6.83
C ALA A 30 -4.56 1.86 -7.05
N VAL A 31 -3.46 2.49 -6.68
CA VAL A 31 -2.11 1.91 -6.73
C VAL A 31 -1.40 2.07 -5.39
N ILE A 32 -0.54 1.10 -5.09
CA ILE A 32 0.37 1.15 -3.95
C ILE A 32 1.77 1.46 -4.45
N ARG A 33 2.42 2.43 -3.81
CA ARG A 33 3.83 2.74 -4.01
C ARG A 33 4.60 2.57 -2.71
N LEU A 34 5.84 2.10 -2.83
CA LEU A 34 6.72 1.83 -1.70
C LEU A 34 7.94 2.74 -1.81
N GLY A 35 8.27 3.44 -0.73
CA GLY A 35 9.46 4.27 -0.66
C GLY A 35 10.29 3.93 0.57
N GLN A 36 11.60 3.98 0.44
CA GLN A 36 12.52 3.76 1.57
C GLN A 36 12.62 5.01 2.45
N GLY A 37 12.60 4.83 3.77
CA GLY A 37 12.61 5.91 4.76
C GLY A 37 11.25 6.52 5.06
N THR A 38 11.23 7.52 5.93
CA THR A 38 10.06 8.32 6.30
C THR A 38 9.66 9.32 5.22
N GLU A 39 10.63 9.82 4.45
CA GLU A 39 10.44 10.80 3.38
C GLU A 39 11.14 10.35 2.09
N PRO A 40 10.58 9.33 1.41
CA PRO A 40 11.20 8.76 0.23
C PRO A 40 11.21 9.74 -0.96
N LYS A 41 12.39 9.90 -1.57
CA LYS A 41 12.57 10.63 -2.84
C LYS A 41 12.29 9.76 -4.07
N LYS A 42 12.31 8.43 -3.90
CA LYS A 42 12.07 7.45 -4.96
C LYS A 42 10.95 6.50 -4.53
N TRP A 43 10.08 6.18 -5.48
CA TRP A 43 8.93 5.32 -5.26
C TRP A 43 8.98 4.13 -6.20
N LEU A 44 8.87 2.92 -5.63
CA LEU A 44 8.60 1.70 -6.38
C LEU A 44 7.10 1.51 -6.48
N GLU A 45 6.54 1.63 -7.69
CA GLU A 45 5.14 1.30 -7.93
C GLU A 45 4.97 -0.22 -7.96
N VAL A 46 4.03 -0.72 -7.15
CA VAL A 46 3.68 -2.13 -7.20
C VAL A 46 2.89 -2.37 -8.48
N ASN A 47 3.35 -3.32 -9.31
CA ASN A 47 2.72 -3.67 -10.59
C ASN A 47 1.41 -4.48 -10.39
N ARG A 48 0.49 -3.95 -9.58
CA ARG A 48 -0.83 -4.49 -9.32
C ARG A 48 -1.77 -3.35 -8.94
N LYS A 49 -2.73 -3.07 -9.83
CA LYS A 49 -3.78 -2.08 -9.59
C LYS A 49 -4.92 -2.70 -8.79
N ILE A 50 -5.50 -1.90 -7.91
CA ILE A 50 -6.75 -2.17 -7.22
C ILE A 50 -7.86 -1.64 -8.13
N LEU A 51 -8.62 -2.52 -8.77
CA LEU A 51 -9.65 -2.16 -9.74
C LEU A 51 -11.07 -2.14 -9.15
N LYS A 52 -11.21 -2.57 -7.90
CA LYS A 52 -12.46 -2.51 -7.14
C LYS A 52 -12.22 -1.75 -5.84
N PRO A 53 -13.15 -0.88 -5.42
CA PRO A 53 -13.00 -0.18 -4.15
C PRO A 53 -12.90 -1.21 -3.01
N VAL A 54 -12.03 -0.92 -2.06
CA VAL A 54 -11.86 -1.70 -0.83
C VAL A 54 -12.40 -0.88 0.31
N ASP A 55 -13.32 -1.43 1.09
CA ASP A 55 -13.74 -0.87 2.36
C ASP A 55 -13.25 -1.75 3.52
N ALA A 56 -12.61 -1.10 4.50
CA ALA A 56 -12.06 -1.71 5.72
C ALA A 56 -11.36 -3.08 5.50
N GLY A 57 -10.59 -3.22 4.42
CA GLY A 57 -10.17 -4.51 3.90
C GLY A 57 -8.70 -4.62 3.55
N VAL A 58 -8.36 -5.66 2.80
CA VAL A 58 -7.00 -5.90 2.30
C VAL A 58 -6.79 -5.10 1.02
N LEU A 59 -5.89 -4.11 1.07
CA LEU A 59 -5.49 -3.34 -0.11
C LEU A 59 -4.54 -4.16 -0.99
N ILE A 60 -3.51 -4.75 -0.37
CA ILE A 60 -2.54 -5.58 -1.07
C ILE A 60 -1.79 -6.51 -0.11
N GLU A 61 -1.24 -7.58 -0.66
CA GLU A 61 -0.30 -8.47 0.01
C GLU A 61 1.02 -8.45 -0.74
N LEU A 62 2.12 -8.21 -0.02
CA LEU A 62 3.45 -8.07 -0.57
C LEU A 62 4.41 -9.03 0.15
N PRO A 63 5.26 -9.77 -0.57
CA PRO A 63 6.32 -10.54 0.07
C PRO A 63 7.17 -9.64 0.96
N ALA A 64 7.48 -10.08 2.20
CA ALA A 64 8.29 -9.26 3.10
C ALA A 64 9.70 -8.97 2.54
N SER A 65 10.16 -9.79 1.59
CA SER A 65 11.41 -9.58 0.87
C SER A 65 11.47 -8.27 0.07
N VAL A 66 10.32 -7.69 -0.30
CA VAL A 66 10.25 -6.38 -0.98
C VAL A 66 10.74 -5.26 -0.08
N PHE A 67 10.63 -5.43 1.24
CA PHE A 67 11.02 -4.42 2.24
C PHE A 67 12.47 -4.61 2.73
N LYS A 68 13.30 -5.38 2.01
CA LYS A 68 14.73 -5.53 2.33
C LYS A 68 15.50 -4.26 1.99
N GLY A 69 16.54 -3.98 2.77
CA GLY A 69 17.49 -2.88 2.50
C GLY A 69 17.19 -1.56 3.22
N ALA A 70 16.09 -1.46 3.99
CA ALA A 70 15.85 -0.33 4.88
C ALA A 70 15.05 -0.75 6.11
N ARG A 71 15.33 -0.14 7.27
CA ARG A 71 14.59 -0.34 8.53
C ARG A 71 13.29 0.47 8.60
N GLN A 72 13.13 1.44 7.72
CA GLN A 72 11.93 2.28 7.64
C GLN A 72 11.50 2.37 6.19
N TRP A 73 10.19 2.33 5.99
CA TRP A 73 9.54 2.42 4.69
C TRP A 73 8.30 3.29 4.80
N THR A 74 7.92 3.92 3.70
CA THR A 74 6.64 4.60 3.56
C THR A 74 5.84 3.91 2.48
N ILE A 75 4.64 3.48 2.83
CA ILE A 75 3.65 2.92 1.93
C ILE A 75 2.70 4.06 1.55
N ARG A 76 2.50 4.28 0.25
CA ARG A 76 1.61 5.31 -0.29
C ARG A 76 0.50 4.63 -1.09
N LEU A 77 -0.73 4.94 -0.75
CA LEU A 77 -1.92 4.58 -1.51
C LEU A 77 -2.36 5.80 -2.31
N ILE A 78 -2.48 5.64 -3.62
CA ILE A 78 -3.01 6.66 -4.53
C ILE A 78 -4.32 6.10 -5.08
N THR A 79 -5.44 6.75 -4.75
CA THR A 79 -6.77 6.42 -5.26
C THR A 79 -7.16 7.42 -6.31
N ARG A 80 -7.54 6.96 -7.49
CA ARG A 80 -7.95 7.78 -8.62
C ARG A 80 -9.45 7.65 -8.82
N HIS A 81 -10.10 8.78 -9.05
CA HIS A 81 -11.53 8.88 -9.30
C HIS A 81 -11.79 8.97 -10.81
N LYS A 82 -13.01 8.69 -11.24
CA LYS A 82 -13.42 8.77 -12.65
C LYS A 82 -13.41 10.21 -13.17
N ASN A 83 -13.62 11.18 -12.29
CA ASN A 83 -13.55 12.61 -12.59
C ASN A 83 -12.11 13.17 -12.66
N GLY A 84 -11.08 12.33 -12.51
CA GLY A 84 -9.67 12.73 -12.54
C GLY A 84 -9.10 13.18 -11.20
N ALA A 85 -9.92 13.29 -10.14
CA ALA A 85 -9.41 13.59 -8.80
C ALA A 85 -8.55 12.44 -8.26
N GLU A 86 -7.50 12.79 -7.51
CA GLU A 86 -6.66 11.82 -6.83
C GLU A 86 -6.70 12.06 -5.32
N ARG A 87 -6.69 10.98 -4.55
CA ARG A 87 -6.56 11.00 -3.10
C ARG A 87 -5.37 10.15 -2.67
N GLU A 88 -4.64 10.67 -1.71
CA GLU A 88 -3.45 10.04 -1.19
C GLU A 88 -3.59 9.67 0.28
N ALA A 89 -3.03 8.53 0.64
CA ALA A 89 -2.74 8.21 2.03
C ALA A 89 -1.32 7.65 2.15
N ARG A 90 -0.61 8.01 3.23
CA ARG A 90 0.71 7.49 3.56
C ARG A 90 0.66 6.70 4.87
N PHE A 91 1.54 5.71 4.98
CA PHE A 91 1.75 4.92 6.18
C PHE A 91 3.23 4.64 6.36
N SER A 92 3.77 5.02 7.52
CA SER A 92 5.16 4.74 7.88
C SER A 92 5.27 3.36 8.53
N LEU A 93 6.06 2.49 7.92
CA LEU A 93 6.39 1.16 8.38
C LEU A 93 7.80 1.17 8.99
N LYS A 94 7.92 0.80 10.26
CA LYS A 94 9.20 0.54 10.91
C LYS A 94 9.39 -0.98 11.03
N LEU A 95 10.50 -1.48 10.50
CA LEU A 95 10.92 -2.86 10.65
C LEU A 95 11.85 -2.92 11.87
N GLY A 96 11.56 -3.85 12.78
CA GLY A 96 12.34 -4.10 14.00
C GLY A 96 13.66 -4.78 13.69
#